data_AF-A0A0M8WFB8-F1
#
_entry.id   AF-A0A0M8WFB8-F1
#
_cell.length_a   1.000
_cell.length_b   1.000
_cell.length_c   1.000
_cell.angle_alpha   90.00
_cell.angle_beta   90.00
_cell.angle_gamma   90.00
#
_symmetry.space_group_name_H-M   'P 1'
#
loop_
_entity.id
_entity.type
_entity.pdbx_description
1 polymer ?
#
loop_
_entity_poly.entity_id
_entity_poly.type
_entity_poly.pdbx_seq_one_letter_code
_entity_poly.pdbx_strand_id
1 'polypeptide(L)'
;MAREVTVTGYGVQTAFGEGAEALRRGVFAGVPAFRPTTRFDTGPYRTGVAAAAPGDSVEGWALRDALRRCGSAALGMAGLGV
;
A
#
# COMPACT_ATOMS: atom_id res chain seq x y z
N MET A 1 -24.16 12.24 24.64
CA MET A 1 -23.96 12.40 23.19
C MET A 1 -22.55 11.97 22.83
N ALA A 2 -22.37 11.23 21.74
CA ALA A 2 -21.04 10.91 21.20
C ALA A 2 -20.53 12.07 20.32
N ARG A 3 -19.22 12.30 20.28
CA ARG A 3 -18.61 13.30 19.38
C ARG A 3 -18.59 12.79 17.94
N GLU A 4 -18.74 13.70 16.99
CA GLU A 4 -18.54 13.41 15.57
C GLU A 4 -17.05 13.30 15.25
N VAL A 5 -16.69 12.31 14.45
CA VAL A 5 -15.31 12.00 14.06
C VAL A 5 -15.27 11.80 12.54
N THR A 6 -14.33 12.44 11.85
CA THR A 6 -14.18 12.39 10.39
C THR A 6 -12.77 11.95 9.99
N VAL A 7 -12.64 11.39 8.77
CA VAL A 7 -11.34 11.04 8.17
C VAL A 7 -10.85 12.23 7.35
N THR A 8 -9.75 12.85 7.79
CA THR A 8 -9.18 14.05 7.15
C THR A 8 -7.97 13.77 6.27
N GLY A 9 -7.37 12.58 6.37
CA GLY A 9 -6.23 12.19 5.56
C GLY A 9 -5.99 10.69 5.57
N TYR A 10 -5.35 10.20 4.51
CA TYR A 10 -4.95 8.80 4.36
C TYR A 10 -3.66 8.71 3.54
N GLY A 11 -2.90 7.65 3.76
CA GLY A 11 -1.73 7.30 2.96
C GLY A 11 -1.92 5.91 2.35
N VAL A 12 -1.31 5.69 1.19
CA VAL A 12 -1.63 4.53 0.36
C VAL A 12 -0.35 3.87 -0.16
N GLN A 13 -0.22 2.56 0.08
CA GLN A 13 0.72 1.68 -0.59
C GLN A 13 -0.04 0.45 -1.05
N THR A 14 -0.10 0.19 -2.36
CA THR A 14 -0.81 -0.96 -2.93
C THR A 14 -0.02 -1.62 -4.04
N ALA A 15 -0.53 -2.74 -4.56
CA ALA A 15 0.00 -3.37 -5.76
C ALA A 15 -0.04 -2.46 -6.99
N PHE A 16 -0.94 -1.47 -7.02
CA PHE A 16 -1.05 -0.48 -8.10
C PHE A 16 -0.04 0.67 -7.97
N GLY A 17 0.66 0.79 -6.83
CA GLY A 17 1.62 1.84 -6.54
C GLY A 17 1.33 2.61 -5.25
N GLU A 18 2.12 3.67 -5.05
CA GLU A 18 2.03 4.58 -3.91
C GLU A 18 1.08 5.75 -4.21
N GLY A 19 0.30 6.16 -3.21
CA GLY A 19 -0.56 7.35 -3.25
C GLY A 19 -1.98 7.11 -3.78
N ALA A 20 -2.85 8.10 -3.50
CA ALA A 20 -4.28 8.06 -3.83
C ALA A 20 -4.54 7.90 -5.33
N GLU A 21 -3.75 8.58 -6.16
CA GLU A 21 -3.89 8.57 -7.61
C GLU A 21 -3.57 7.20 -8.22
N ALA A 22 -2.54 6.52 -7.73
CA ALA A 22 -2.21 5.16 -8.18
C ALA A 22 -3.32 4.17 -7.82
N LEU A 23 -3.83 4.24 -6.59
CA LEU A 23 -4.98 3.44 -6.14
C LEU A 23 -6.22 3.70 -6.97
N ARG A 24 -6.59 4.97 -7.17
CA ARG A 24 -7.78 5.36 -7.93
C ARG A 24 -7.70 4.81 -9.36
N ARG A 25 -6.60 5.08 -10.08
CA ARG A 25 -6.43 4.56 -11.43
C ARG A 25 -6.48 3.04 -11.48
N GLY A 26 -5.78 2.36 -10.57
CA GLY A 26 -5.74 0.89 -10.54
C GLY A 26 -7.10 0.25 -10.28
N VAL A 27 -7.83 0.73 -9.28
CA VAL A 27 -9.16 0.21 -8.92
C VAL A 27 -10.15 0.44 -10.06
N PHE A 28 -10.21 1.65 -10.61
CA PHE A 28 -11.17 1.98 -11.67
C PHE A 28 -10.79 1.46 -13.05
N ALA A 29 -9.54 1.04 -13.27
CA ALA A 29 -9.14 0.32 -14.48
C ALA A 29 -9.75 -1.09 -14.54
N GLY A 30 -10.12 -1.69 -13.39
CA GLY A 30 -10.70 -3.03 -13.33
C GLY A 30 -9.73 -4.15 -13.71
N VAL A 31 -8.42 -3.87 -13.77
CA VAL A 31 -7.39 -4.85 -14.13
C VAL A 31 -6.67 -5.32 -12.86
N PRO A 32 -6.61 -6.64 -12.58
CA PRO A 32 -5.93 -7.16 -11.40
C PRO A 32 -4.41 -7.00 -11.50
N ALA A 33 -3.76 -6.69 -10.37
CA ALA A 33 -2.30 -6.50 -10.28
C ALA A 33 -1.53 -7.75 -9.82
N PHE A 34 -2.08 -8.95 -10.02
CA PHE A 34 -1.39 -10.19 -9.67
C PHE A 34 -0.19 -10.43 -10.60
N ARG A 35 0.96 -10.72 -10.01
CA ARG A 35 2.22 -11.01 -10.72
C ARG A 35 3.04 -12.05 -9.95
N PRO A 36 4.03 -12.72 -10.57
CA PRO A 36 4.95 -13.58 -9.84
C PRO A 36 5.56 -12.85 -8.64
N THR A 37 5.57 -13.49 -7.47
CA THR A 37 6.16 -12.92 -6.26
C THR A 37 7.60 -13.36 -6.11
N THR A 38 8.45 -12.45 -5.66
CA THR A 38 9.89 -12.67 -5.44
C THR A 38 10.28 -12.42 -3.99
N ARG A 39 9.30 -12.30 -3.08
CA ARG A 39 9.55 -12.01 -1.65
C ARG A 39 10.13 -13.20 -0.88
N PHE A 40 9.96 -14.40 -1.39
CA PHE A 40 10.51 -15.63 -0.84
C PHE A 40 10.40 -16.72 -1.91
N ASP A 41 11.09 -17.84 -1.70
CA ASP A 41 10.96 -18.99 -2.58
C ASP A 41 9.56 -19.61 -2.47
N THR A 42 8.81 -19.56 -3.57
CA THR A 42 7.46 -20.11 -3.64
C THR A 42 7.41 -21.55 -4.16
N GLY A 43 8.55 -22.17 -4.49
CA GLY A 43 8.62 -23.55 -5.00
C GLY A 43 7.87 -24.60 -4.17
N PRO A 44 7.89 -24.54 -2.83
CA PRO A 44 7.14 -25.48 -1.97
C PRO A 44 5.61 -25.25 -1.94
N TYR A 45 5.09 -24.16 -2.53
CA TYR A 45 3.70 -23.74 -2.39
C TYR A 45 2.91 -23.90 -3.69
N ARG A 46 1.58 -24.01 -3.58
CA ARG A 46 0.69 -24.18 -4.75
C ARG A 46 0.55 -22.92 -5.61
N THR A 47 0.96 -21.75 -5.10
CA THR A 47 0.76 -20.45 -5.74
C THR A 47 2.03 -19.62 -5.64
N GLY A 48 2.59 -19.22 -6.79
CA GLY A 48 3.76 -18.33 -6.89
C GLY A 48 3.40 -16.88 -7.27
N VAL A 49 2.13 -16.49 -7.22
CA VAL A 49 1.65 -15.15 -7.63
C VAL A 49 1.06 -14.40 -6.45
N ALA A 50 1.29 -13.08 -6.42
CA ALA A 50 0.72 -12.17 -5.45
C ALA A 50 0.53 -10.78 -6.05
N ALA A 51 -0.36 -9.98 -5.46
CA ALA A 51 -0.47 -8.55 -5.71
C ALA A 51 0.46 -7.79 -4.75
N ALA A 52 1.77 -7.99 -4.89
CA ALA A 52 2.76 -7.31 -4.05
C ALA A 52 2.92 -5.85 -4.47
N ALA A 53 3.10 -4.95 -3.50
CA ALA A 53 3.45 -3.56 -3.79
C ALA A 53 4.81 -3.48 -4.54
N PRO A 54 4.99 -2.50 -5.46
CA PRO A 54 6.28 -2.25 -6.08
C PRO A 54 7.37 -1.96 -5.03
N GLY A 55 8.58 -2.47 -5.24
CA GLY A 55 9.73 -2.23 -4.35
C GLY A 55 9.66 -2.95 -3.00
N ASP A 56 8.69 -3.83 -2.78
CA ASP A 56 8.59 -4.58 -1.54
C ASP A 56 9.56 -5.79 -1.56
N SER A 57 10.77 -5.54 -1.07
CA SER A 57 11.84 -6.52 -0.88
C SER A 57 11.68 -7.27 0.46
N VAL A 58 12.36 -8.42 0.59
CA VAL A 58 12.35 -9.30 1.78
C VAL A 58 12.97 -8.63 3.01
N GLU A 59 13.67 -7.52 2.83
CA GLU A 59 14.32 -6.81 3.92
C GLU A 59 13.24 -6.41 4.94
N GLY A 60 13.40 -6.82 6.19
CA GLY A 60 12.40 -6.73 7.29
C GLY A 60 11.92 -5.32 7.67
N TRP A 61 12.27 -4.34 6.86
CA TRP A 61 11.88 -2.94 6.91
C TRP A 61 10.73 -2.61 5.95
N ALA A 62 10.45 -3.43 4.93
CA ALA A 62 9.49 -3.09 3.85
C ALA A 62 8.10 -2.66 4.35
N LEU A 63 7.50 -3.40 5.31
CA LEU A 63 6.20 -3.03 5.87
C LEU A 63 6.28 -1.80 6.79
N ARG A 64 7.31 -1.71 7.64
CA ARG A 64 7.48 -0.55 8.53
C ARG A 64 7.72 0.73 7.74
N ASP A 65 8.48 0.63 6.66
CA ASP A 65 8.73 1.72 5.73
C ASP A 65 7.48 2.14 4.98
N ALA A 66 6.70 1.17 4.48
CA ALA A 66 5.40 1.44 3.89
C ALA A 66 4.45 2.14 4.88
N LEU A 67 4.40 1.68 6.13
CA LEU A 67 3.58 2.30 7.18
C LEU A 67 4.06 3.71 7.52
N ARG A 68 5.37 3.94 7.59
CA ARG A 68 5.93 5.28 7.81
C ARG A 68 5.54 6.22 6.68
N ARG A 69 5.74 5.82 5.41
CA ARG A 69 5.36 6.62 4.24
C ARG A 69 3.86 6.90 4.21
N CYS A 70 3.03 5.90 4.47
CA CYS A 70 1.58 6.08 4.55
C CYS A 70 1.19 7.02 5.70
N GLY A 71 1.81 6.90 6.88
CA GLY A 71 1.56 7.78 8.01
C GLY A 71 1.93 9.24 7.69
N SER A 72 3.12 9.47 7.14
CA SER A 72 3.56 10.81 6.71
C SER A 72 2.62 11.39 5.64
N ALA A 73 2.20 10.59 4.65
CA ALA A 73 1.25 11.03 3.63
C ALA A 73 -0.13 11.36 4.22
N ALA A 74 -0.63 10.55 5.17
CA ALA A 74 -1.90 10.79 5.85
C ALA A 74 -1.86 12.09 6.67
N LEU A 75 -0.78 12.32 7.43
CA LEU A 75 -0.58 13.56 8.17
C LEU A 75 -0.45 14.76 7.24
N GLY A 76 0.29 14.63 6.15
CA GLY A 76 0.40 15.66 5.11
C GLY A 76 -0.97 16.01 4.50
N MET A 77 -1.75 15.00 4.13
CA MET A 77 -3.11 15.18 3.59
C MET A 77 -4.06 15.84 4.60
N ALA A 78 -3.92 15.50 5.88
CA ALA A 78 -4.70 16.10 6.97
C ALA A 78 -4.25 17.53 7.34
N GLY A 79 -3.17 18.06 6.73
CA GLY A 79 -2.59 19.35 7.11
C GLY A 79 -1.87 19.35 8.46
N LEU A 80 -1.41 18.17 8.91
CA LEU A 80 -0.76 17.93 10.21
C LEU A 80 0.72 17.50 10.07
N GLY A 81 1.26 17.46 8.85
CA GLY A 81 2.66 17.13 8.62
C GLY A 81 3.59 18.29 9.00
N VAL A 82 4.67 17.99 9.73
CA VAL A 82 5.82 18.88 9.93
C VAL A 82 6.89 18.64 8.89
#